data_AF-A0A449AHX3-F1
#
_entry.id   AF-A0A449AHX3-F1
#
_cell.length_a   1.000
_cell.length_b   1.000
_cell.length_c   1.000
_cell.angle_alpha   90.00
_cell.angle_beta   90.00
_cell.angle_gamma   90.00
#
_symmetry.space_group_name_H-M   'P 1'
#
loop_
_entity.id
_entity.type
_entity.pdbx_description
1 polymer ?
#
loop_
_entity_poly.entity_id
_entity_poly.type
_entity_poly.pdbx_seq_one_letter_code
_entity_poly.pdbx_strand_id
1 'polypeptide(L)'
;MSKYKKIFSGLGLLSISTLIGAGVVACANKKPKASDSSTEAIDQNNNQGNSTTPEQEKPGPNDQGNSSKPKEGENTPGNPAPQAPKTPGKPEDSAPEKPEKAPEQGDGSSNENSGNTNETDKKDKPNEGMNKKPEKPDKDQTPPVTLEQKATLLLAEIDKNPGYPNPKAQAIMTLRNEVENIKNEAGKTEEEKLTKLKEFKTKLNKIKDALAKAIKDIDALPYPKVQLNLQKEKFAKDKFKDKLNTLTKVDEISKVLPTDWADKIKKYNEVFETIKNFINTDSLKKRFAQTDDSTSGRFTESALIWHVYETIRNKFEKEVNNSFGKEKKSEAQKFISKFSKINENGHNKNAQWLLDESKKIVSEFSKAKEEAKKSKQMV
;
A
#
# COMPACT_ATOMS: atom_id res chain seq x y z
N MET A 1 41.54 -42.57 16.89
CA MET A 1 40.68 -41.48 17.42
C MET A 1 41.28 -40.16 16.95
N SER A 2 40.63 -39.14 16.40
CA SER A 2 39.34 -38.92 15.71
C SER A 2 39.07 -37.42 15.79
N LYS A 3 38.71 -36.77 14.65
CA LYS A 3 38.41 -35.32 14.50
C LYS A 3 39.67 -34.43 14.49
N TYR A 4 39.82 -33.41 13.63
CA TYR A 4 38.83 -32.70 12.80
C TYR A 4 39.17 -32.67 11.30
N LYS A 5 38.14 -32.58 10.44
CA LYS A 5 38.23 -32.63 8.98
C LYS A 5 37.71 -31.32 8.36
N LYS A 6 38.56 -30.70 7.55
CA LYS A 6 38.35 -29.67 6.51
C LYS A 6 36.90 -29.20 6.26
N ILE A 7 36.70 -27.87 6.27
CA ILE A 7 35.81 -27.17 5.33
C ILE A 7 36.52 -25.89 4.86
N PHE A 8 36.90 -25.85 3.59
CA PHE A 8 36.90 -24.68 2.68
C PHE A 8 37.55 -25.12 1.36
N SER A 9 36.71 -25.68 0.48
CA SER A 9 37.08 -26.12 -0.86
C SER A 9 35.91 -25.79 -1.78
N GLY A 10 36.14 -24.95 -2.81
CA GLY A 10 35.09 -24.67 -3.80
C GLY A 10 35.00 -23.26 -4.39
N LEU A 11 36.00 -22.38 -4.23
CA LEU A 11 36.06 -21.18 -5.08
C LEU A 11 36.67 -21.57 -6.43
N GLY A 12 35.82 -21.93 -7.39
CA GLY A 12 36.21 -22.46 -8.70
C GLY A 12 36.79 -21.39 -9.62
N LEU A 13 38.11 -21.41 -9.79
CA LEU A 13 38.82 -20.69 -10.85
C LEU A 13 38.77 -21.49 -12.17
N LEU A 14 38.27 -20.87 -13.24
CA LEU A 14 38.39 -21.31 -14.63
C LEU A 14 38.09 -20.11 -15.54
N SER A 15 38.81 -19.82 -16.61
CA SER A 15 40.23 -20.06 -16.93
C SER A 15 40.66 -18.93 -17.87
N ILE A 16 41.89 -18.42 -17.75
CA ILE A 16 42.38 -17.38 -18.66
C ILE A 16 42.91 -18.05 -19.94
N SER A 17 42.59 -17.47 -21.10
CA SER A 17 43.32 -17.72 -22.34
C SER A 17 43.47 -16.42 -23.11
N THR A 18 44.71 -15.94 -23.10
CA THR A 18 45.14 -14.66 -23.65
C THR A 18 45.26 -14.73 -25.18
N LEU A 19 44.85 -13.67 -25.88
CA LEU A 19 45.43 -13.35 -27.19
C LEU A 19 45.86 -11.89 -27.21
N ILE A 20 47.13 -11.66 -27.52
CA ILE A 20 47.76 -10.34 -27.60
C ILE A 20 47.68 -9.86 -29.06
N GLY A 21 47.30 -8.59 -29.26
CA GLY A 21 47.29 -7.92 -30.57
C GLY A 21 47.60 -6.43 -30.38
N ALA A 22 48.80 -6.02 -30.75
CA ALA A 22 49.41 -4.75 -30.39
C ALA A 22 48.71 -3.48 -30.97
N GLY A 23 48.68 -2.42 -30.13
CA GLY A 23 49.08 -1.04 -30.46
C GLY A 23 48.30 -0.23 -31.51
N VAL A 24 47.93 1.01 -31.16
CA VAL A 24 48.67 2.24 -31.59
C VAL A 24 48.30 3.37 -30.61
N VAL A 25 49.29 4.18 -30.23
CA VAL A 25 49.12 5.42 -29.44
C VAL A 25 48.91 6.60 -30.39
N ALA A 26 47.92 7.47 -30.11
CA ALA A 26 47.82 8.78 -30.73
C ALA A 26 47.15 9.83 -29.81
N CYS A 27 47.94 10.48 -28.96
CA CYS A 27 47.56 11.77 -28.38
C CYS A 27 48.02 12.90 -29.30
N ALA A 28 47.13 13.77 -29.78
CA ALA A 28 47.49 15.08 -30.30
C ALA A 28 46.31 16.08 -30.35
N ASN A 29 46.36 17.06 -29.44
CA ASN A 29 46.05 18.50 -29.64
C ASN A 29 45.15 18.96 -30.81
N LYS A 30 44.12 19.77 -30.48
CA LYS A 30 43.84 21.02 -31.23
C LYS A 30 42.93 22.04 -30.47
N LYS A 31 43.55 23.15 -30.08
CA LYS A 31 43.04 24.54 -30.08
C LYS A 31 44.24 25.41 -30.53
N PRO A 32 44.05 26.46 -31.35
CA PRO A 32 43.39 27.72 -30.97
C PRO A 32 42.44 28.25 -32.09
N LYS A 33 41.91 29.48 -32.16
CA LYS A 33 42.09 30.78 -31.46
C LYS A 33 40.77 31.60 -31.54
N ALA A 34 40.77 32.89 -31.17
CA ALA A 34 39.58 33.74 -30.98
C ALA A 34 39.51 34.99 -31.90
N SER A 35 38.30 35.53 -32.11
CA SER A 35 37.88 36.92 -32.48
C SER A 35 36.41 36.88 -33.00
N ASP A 36 35.53 37.90 -32.91
CA ASP A 36 35.50 39.18 -32.18
C ASP A 36 34.07 39.77 -32.12
N SER A 37 33.78 40.62 -31.11
CA SER A 37 32.64 41.60 -31.01
C SER A 37 31.18 41.06 -31.05
N SER A 38 30.14 41.75 -30.55
CA SER A 38 29.95 43.04 -29.85
C SER A 38 28.68 42.93 -28.96
N THR A 39 28.62 43.36 -27.69
CA THR A 39 28.58 44.72 -27.08
C THR A 39 27.17 45.30 -26.88
N GLU A 40 26.69 45.29 -25.62
CA GLU A 40 25.79 46.24 -24.89
C GLU A 40 25.32 45.50 -23.60
N ALA A 41 25.63 45.83 -22.33
CA ALA A 41 26.09 47.00 -21.56
C ALA A 41 24.97 47.84 -20.88
N ILE A 42 25.23 48.23 -19.60
CA ILE A 42 24.44 49.04 -18.64
C ILE A 42 23.32 48.26 -17.88
N ASP A 43 23.14 48.31 -16.55
CA ASP A 43 24.03 48.61 -15.40
C ASP A 43 23.47 48.01 -14.08
N GLN A 44 24.32 47.56 -13.13
CA GLN A 44 24.69 48.17 -11.82
C GLN A 44 23.60 48.75 -10.90
N ASN A 45 23.52 48.23 -9.65
CA ASN A 45 23.71 48.93 -8.34
C ASN A 45 23.27 47.97 -7.20
N ASN A 46 24.18 47.19 -6.59
CA ASN A 46 24.90 47.47 -5.33
C ASN A 46 24.04 47.68 -4.07
N ASN A 47 24.23 46.82 -3.06
CA ASN A 47 24.40 47.27 -1.68
C ASN A 47 25.18 46.23 -0.85
N GLN A 48 26.15 46.68 -0.06
CA GLN A 48 27.17 45.84 0.58
C GLN A 48 27.38 46.23 2.06
N GLY A 49 27.67 45.25 2.92
CA GLY A 49 28.31 45.44 4.22
C GLY A 49 27.50 44.98 5.45
N ASN A 50 28.11 44.63 6.60
CA ASN A 50 29.47 44.12 6.89
C ASN A 50 29.49 43.56 8.34
N SER A 51 30.56 42.84 8.73
CA SER A 51 31.03 42.55 10.11
C SER A 51 30.23 41.54 10.97
N THR A 52 30.83 40.70 11.84
CA THR A 52 32.26 40.34 12.09
C THR A 52 32.38 38.98 12.80
N THR A 53 33.55 38.35 12.63
CA THR A 53 34.25 37.22 13.32
C THR A 53 34.16 37.23 14.89
N PRO A 54 34.55 36.16 15.65
CA PRO A 54 35.65 35.22 15.37
C PRO A 54 35.48 33.71 15.67
N GLU A 55 36.49 32.96 15.20
CA GLU A 55 36.81 31.56 15.54
C GLU A 55 37.17 31.37 17.02
N GLN A 56 36.95 30.16 17.56
CA GLN A 56 37.84 29.61 18.59
C GLN A 56 37.86 28.06 18.64
N GLU A 57 39.04 27.53 18.29
CA GLU A 57 39.80 26.41 18.89
C GLU A 57 39.14 25.06 19.29
N LYS A 58 39.81 23.99 18.83
CA LYS A 58 39.74 22.63 19.39
C LYS A 58 40.33 22.58 20.80
N PRO A 59 39.85 21.66 21.66
CA PRO A 59 40.69 20.97 22.64
C PRO A 59 41.25 19.65 22.06
N GLY A 60 42.50 19.33 22.38
CA GLY A 60 43.10 18.01 22.14
C GLY A 60 42.75 16.98 23.22
N PRO A 61 43.27 15.74 23.11
CA PRO A 61 43.03 14.68 24.07
C PRO A 61 43.91 14.81 25.32
N ASN A 62 43.46 14.28 26.46
CA ASN A 62 44.32 13.97 27.59
C ASN A 62 43.97 12.57 28.13
N ASP A 63 44.96 11.68 28.12
CA ASP A 63 44.99 10.49 28.96
C ASP A 63 45.25 10.87 30.42
N GLN A 64 44.57 10.21 31.35
CA GLN A 64 45.19 9.46 32.45
C GLN A 64 44.10 8.82 33.30
N GLY A 65 44.13 7.49 33.43
CA GLY A 65 43.14 6.75 34.21
C GLY A 65 43.57 6.55 35.66
N ASN A 66 42.68 5.94 36.44
CA ASN A 66 43.13 4.94 37.41
C ASN A 66 42.10 3.82 37.60
N SER A 67 42.60 2.62 37.90
CA SER A 67 41.83 1.38 37.96
C SER A 67 41.19 1.15 39.33
N SER A 68 40.06 0.43 39.37
CA SER A 68 39.75 -0.52 40.45
C SER A 68 38.76 -1.60 39.99
N LYS A 69 38.90 -2.80 40.58
CA LYS A 69 38.36 -4.08 40.11
C LYS A 69 36.84 -4.29 40.37
N PRO A 70 36.21 -5.32 39.77
CA PRO A 70 34.76 -5.52 39.77
C PRO A 70 34.25 -6.29 41.00
N LYS A 71 32.92 -6.42 41.09
CA LYS A 71 32.28 -7.56 41.75
C LYS A 71 31.46 -8.37 40.75
N GLU A 72 31.66 -9.68 40.81
CA GLU A 72 30.80 -10.69 40.22
C GLU A 72 29.44 -10.73 40.94
N GLY A 73 28.43 -11.26 40.26
CA GLY A 73 27.08 -11.40 40.81
C GLY A 73 26.16 -12.00 39.76
N GLU A 74 26.12 -13.33 39.71
CA GLU A 74 25.14 -14.08 38.92
C GLU A 74 23.70 -13.64 39.27
N ASN A 75 22.80 -13.68 38.30
CA ASN A 75 21.52 -14.41 38.40
C ASN A 75 20.65 -14.16 37.14
N THR A 76 20.67 -15.13 36.22
CA THR A 76 19.55 -15.38 35.30
C THR A 76 19.03 -16.77 35.65
N PRO A 77 17.73 -16.92 35.97
CA PRO A 77 16.89 -17.63 35.00
C PRO A 77 15.44 -17.12 34.95
N GLY A 78 14.74 -17.35 33.83
CA GLY A 78 13.29 -17.11 33.78
C GLY A 78 12.70 -16.77 32.41
N ASN A 79 13.01 -17.55 31.37
CA ASN A 79 12.29 -17.46 30.10
C ASN A 79 11.14 -18.49 30.09
N PRO A 80 9.86 -18.10 30.23
CA PRO A 80 8.75 -19.03 30.07
C PRO A 80 8.54 -19.34 28.57
N ALA A 81 8.60 -20.62 28.23
CA ALA A 81 8.33 -21.12 26.88
C ALA A 81 6.87 -20.82 26.43
N PRO A 82 6.61 -20.66 25.11
CA PRO A 82 5.27 -20.36 24.60
C PRO A 82 4.30 -21.53 24.83
N GLN A 83 3.09 -21.21 25.31
CA GLN A 83 2.03 -22.21 25.43
C GLN A 83 1.52 -22.61 24.03
N ALA A 84 1.37 -23.92 23.81
CA ALA A 84 0.77 -24.47 22.60
C ALA A 84 -0.75 -24.21 22.55
N PRO A 85 -1.37 -24.18 21.35
CA PRO A 85 -2.80 -23.88 21.21
C PRO A 85 -3.66 -24.99 21.83
N LYS A 86 -4.73 -24.61 22.55
CA LYS A 86 -5.79 -25.56 22.93
C LYS A 86 -6.68 -25.85 21.73
N THR A 87 -6.86 -27.14 21.42
CA THR A 87 -7.79 -27.65 20.40
C THR A 87 -9.25 -27.28 20.75
N PRO A 88 -10.14 -27.02 19.78
CA PRO A 88 -11.52 -26.65 20.06
C PRO A 88 -12.33 -27.77 20.72
N GLY A 89 -13.25 -27.40 21.61
CA GLY A 89 -14.27 -28.31 22.13
C GLY A 89 -15.25 -28.75 21.03
N LYS A 90 -15.65 -30.02 21.08
CA LYS A 90 -16.64 -30.64 20.19
C LYS A 90 -18.04 -30.03 20.44
N PRO A 91 -18.89 -29.84 19.41
CA PRO A 91 -20.29 -29.47 19.61
C PRO A 91 -21.09 -30.65 20.20
N GLU A 92 -22.07 -30.33 21.05
CA GLU A 92 -23.10 -31.29 21.48
C GLU A 92 -24.24 -31.41 20.45
N ASP A 93 -24.89 -32.57 20.50
CA ASP A 93 -25.85 -33.04 19.51
C ASP A 93 -27.21 -32.36 19.60
N SER A 94 -27.86 -32.19 18.44
CA SER A 94 -29.31 -32.33 18.30
C SER A 94 -29.60 -32.84 16.88
N ALA A 95 -30.05 -34.09 16.83
CA ALA A 95 -30.26 -34.87 15.61
C ALA A 95 -31.66 -34.59 15.00
N PRO A 96 -31.98 -35.10 13.79
CA PRO A 96 -33.04 -34.54 12.95
C PRO A 96 -34.41 -35.23 13.12
N GLU A 97 -35.48 -34.50 12.79
CA GLU A 97 -36.77 -35.10 12.43
C GLU A 97 -36.97 -35.16 10.91
N LYS A 98 -37.70 -36.19 10.48
CA LYS A 98 -37.98 -36.62 9.10
C LYS A 98 -39.22 -37.56 9.17
N PRO A 99 -39.87 -37.94 8.07
CA PRO A 99 -40.80 -37.18 7.21
C PRO A 99 -42.22 -37.78 7.19
N GLU A 100 -43.23 -37.04 6.72
CA GLU A 100 -44.44 -37.59 6.07
C GLU A 100 -44.90 -36.62 4.96
N LYS A 101 -44.90 -37.04 3.68
CA LYS A 101 -45.91 -37.77 2.88
C LYS A 101 -46.88 -36.84 2.11
N ALA A 102 -46.94 -37.10 0.80
CA ALA A 102 -47.98 -36.67 -0.14
C ALA A 102 -49.20 -37.64 -0.03
N PRO A 103 -50.25 -37.60 -0.89
CA PRO A 103 -50.50 -36.73 -2.07
C PRO A 103 -51.93 -36.16 -2.16
N GLU A 104 -52.26 -35.42 -3.22
CA GLU A 104 -53.62 -35.46 -3.79
C GLU A 104 -53.69 -35.07 -5.29
N GLN A 105 -54.70 -35.61 -5.98
CA GLN A 105 -55.03 -35.40 -7.40
C GLN A 105 -56.27 -34.50 -7.54
N GLY A 106 -56.49 -33.95 -8.73
CA GLY A 106 -57.67 -33.14 -9.11
C GLY A 106 -57.27 -32.20 -10.25
N ASP A 107 -57.37 -32.53 -11.54
CA ASP A 107 -58.51 -33.04 -12.33
C ASP A 107 -59.61 -31.98 -12.58
N GLY A 108 -59.99 -31.79 -13.85
CA GLY A 108 -61.24 -31.11 -14.24
C GLY A 108 -61.17 -29.79 -15.03
N SER A 109 -61.42 -29.88 -16.35
CA SER A 109 -62.15 -28.92 -17.20
C SER A 109 -61.64 -27.47 -17.42
N SER A 110 -62.01 -26.75 -18.49
CA SER A 110 -62.44 -27.07 -19.87
C SER A 110 -62.75 -25.74 -20.59
N ASN A 111 -62.39 -25.56 -21.86
CA ASN A 111 -63.29 -24.95 -22.85
C ASN A 111 -62.81 -25.04 -24.31
N GLU A 112 -63.74 -25.45 -25.20
CA GLU A 112 -64.09 -24.89 -26.52
C GLU A 112 -63.02 -24.51 -27.59
N ASN A 113 -63.29 -24.54 -28.90
CA ASN A 113 -64.25 -25.26 -29.76
C ASN A 113 -63.88 -24.97 -31.25
N SER A 114 -64.41 -25.76 -32.18
CA SER A 114 -64.36 -25.61 -33.65
C SER A 114 -63.00 -25.89 -34.33
N GLY A 115 -62.89 -26.59 -35.46
CA GLY A 115 -63.90 -27.37 -36.19
C GLY A 115 -63.83 -27.18 -37.71
N ASN A 116 -63.40 -28.19 -38.46
CA ASN A 116 -64.10 -28.67 -39.66
C ASN A 116 -63.51 -29.96 -40.28
N THR A 117 -64.41 -30.91 -40.51
CA THR A 117 -64.50 -31.95 -41.56
C THR A 117 -63.67 -31.74 -42.84
N ASN A 118 -63.04 -32.74 -43.46
CA ASN A 118 -63.63 -33.88 -44.21
C ASN A 118 -62.58 -34.99 -44.45
N GLU A 119 -62.92 -36.30 -44.43
CA GLU A 119 -63.19 -37.20 -45.59
C GLU A 119 -62.10 -37.22 -46.71
N THR A 120 -61.69 -38.35 -47.33
CA THR A 120 -62.18 -39.75 -47.33
C THR A 120 -61.07 -40.76 -47.73
N ASP A 121 -61.34 -42.07 -47.63
CA ASP A 121 -60.45 -43.20 -47.99
C ASP A 121 -59.94 -43.27 -49.45
N LYS A 122 -58.76 -43.89 -49.66
CA LYS A 122 -58.63 -45.17 -50.42
C LYS A 122 -57.23 -45.80 -50.43
N LYS A 123 -57.20 -47.12 -50.64
CA LYS A 123 -56.02 -48.00 -50.81
C LYS A 123 -55.34 -47.80 -52.18
N ASP A 124 -54.02 -48.01 -52.30
CA ASP A 124 -53.42 -49.27 -52.79
C ASP A 124 -51.92 -49.17 -53.14
N LYS A 125 -51.12 -50.04 -52.51
CA LYS A 125 -49.88 -50.77 -52.93
C LYS A 125 -48.74 -50.09 -53.77
N PRO A 126 -47.53 -50.72 -53.83
CA PRO A 126 -46.27 -49.96 -53.83
C PRO A 126 -45.64 -49.78 -55.22
N ASN A 127 -44.70 -48.84 -55.33
CA ASN A 127 -43.58 -49.01 -56.25
C ASN A 127 -42.29 -48.29 -55.76
N GLU A 128 -41.16 -48.77 -56.25
CA GLU A 128 -39.81 -48.30 -55.91
C GLU A 128 -39.49 -46.94 -56.55
N GLY A 129 -38.64 -46.14 -55.90
CA GLY A 129 -38.21 -44.86 -56.44
C GLY A 129 -37.16 -44.17 -55.56
N MET A 130 -35.89 -44.26 -55.94
CA MET A 130 -34.82 -43.51 -55.28
C MET A 130 -35.09 -42.01 -55.34
N ASN A 131 -35.16 -41.34 -54.19
CA ASN A 131 -34.89 -39.91 -54.10
C ASN A 131 -34.25 -39.59 -52.74
N LYS A 132 -32.95 -39.26 -52.78
CA LYS A 132 -32.23 -38.72 -51.63
C LYS A 132 -32.80 -37.35 -51.28
N LYS A 133 -33.60 -37.30 -50.23
CA LYS A 133 -33.97 -36.04 -49.57
C LYS A 133 -32.69 -35.42 -49.01
N PRO A 134 -32.36 -34.14 -49.31
CA PRO A 134 -31.25 -33.48 -48.63
C PRO A 134 -31.59 -33.38 -47.14
N GLU A 135 -30.68 -33.81 -46.28
CA GLU A 135 -30.73 -33.44 -44.87
C GLU A 135 -30.69 -31.92 -44.78
N LYS A 136 -31.65 -31.33 -44.06
CA LYS A 136 -31.52 -29.92 -43.67
C LYS A 136 -30.30 -29.84 -42.76
N PRO A 137 -29.37 -28.88 -42.97
CA PRO A 137 -28.36 -28.62 -41.96
C PRO A 137 -29.08 -28.17 -40.69
N ASP A 138 -28.80 -28.85 -39.57
CA ASP A 138 -29.25 -28.40 -38.26
C ASP A 138 -28.75 -26.98 -38.02
N LYS A 139 -29.69 -26.07 -37.78
CA LYS A 139 -29.36 -24.74 -37.28
C LYS A 139 -28.92 -24.87 -35.82
N ASP A 140 -28.04 -23.95 -35.42
CA ASP A 140 -27.63 -23.70 -34.04
C ASP A 140 -26.57 -24.64 -33.44
N GLN A 141 -25.65 -25.15 -34.27
CA GLN A 141 -24.27 -25.41 -33.81
C GLN A 141 -23.39 -24.18 -34.05
N THR A 142 -23.37 -23.24 -33.10
CA THR A 142 -22.20 -22.35 -32.95
C THR A 142 -20.95 -23.21 -32.77
N PRO A 143 -19.88 -23.02 -33.57
CA PRO A 143 -18.69 -23.86 -33.45
C PRO A 143 -18.15 -23.87 -32.02
N PRO A 144 -17.72 -25.03 -31.49
CA PRO A 144 -17.13 -25.11 -30.16
C PRO A 144 -15.89 -24.21 -30.11
N VAL A 145 -15.85 -23.30 -29.14
CA VAL A 145 -14.76 -22.32 -28.98
C VAL A 145 -13.45 -23.05 -28.73
N THR A 146 -12.50 -22.92 -29.65
CA THR A 146 -11.21 -23.63 -29.57
C THR A 146 -10.34 -23.08 -28.43
N LEU A 147 -9.38 -23.89 -27.97
CA LEU A 147 -8.41 -23.45 -26.95
C LEU A 147 -7.73 -22.12 -27.33
N GLU A 148 -7.29 -22.01 -28.58
CA GLU A 148 -6.61 -20.81 -29.11
C GLU A 148 -7.50 -19.56 -29.12
N GLN A 149 -8.74 -19.67 -29.59
CA GLN A 149 -9.69 -18.56 -29.59
C GLN A 149 -9.90 -18.03 -28.17
N LYS A 150 -10.01 -18.94 -27.20
CA LYS A 150 -10.25 -18.57 -25.80
C LYS A 150 -9.02 -17.95 -25.12
N ALA A 151 -7.83 -18.50 -25.37
CA ALA A 151 -6.57 -17.92 -24.88
C ALA A 151 -6.37 -16.51 -25.46
N THR A 152 -6.56 -16.34 -26.78
CA THR A 152 -6.45 -15.04 -27.47
C THR A 152 -7.42 -14.00 -26.90
N LEU A 153 -8.68 -14.38 -26.65
CA LEU A 153 -9.67 -13.48 -26.04
C LEU A 153 -9.28 -13.07 -24.61
N LEU A 154 -8.74 -13.98 -23.80
CA LEU A 154 -8.28 -13.68 -22.44
C LEU A 154 -7.04 -12.78 -22.43
N LEU A 155 -6.08 -13.01 -23.33
CA LEU A 155 -4.92 -12.14 -23.52
C LEU A 155 -5.35 -10.72 -23.94
N ALA A 156 -6.24 -10.61 -24.93
CA ALA A 156 -6.82 -9.32 -25.34
C ALA A 156 -7.63 -8.63 -24.22
N GLU A 157 -8.23 -9.40 -23.30
CA GLU A 157 -8.93 -8.88 -22.13
C GLU A 157 -7.98 -8.39 -21.02
N ILE A 158 -6.79 -9.00 -20.89
CA ILE A 158 -5.70 -8.54 -20.02
C ILE A 158 -5.00 -7.30 -20.62
N ASP A 159 -4.85 -7.25 -21.94
CA ASP A 159 -4.17 -6.16 -22.65
C ASP A 159 -4.93 -4.83 -22.59
N LYS A 160 -6.25 -4.89 -22.41
CA LYS A 160 -7.12 -3.73 -22.14
C LYS A 160 -6.96 -3.16 -20.72
N ASN A 161 -6.04 -3.70 -19.92
CA ASN A 161 -5.82 -3.45 -18.50
C ASN A 161 -7.03 -3.87 -17.62
N PRO A 162 -6.90 -4.89 -16.74
CA PRO A 162 -7.95 -5.30 -15.78
C PRO A 162 -8.32 -4.28 -14.68
N GLY A 163 -7.82 -3.03 -14.75
CA GLY A 163 -8.05 -1.99 -13.74
C GLY A 163 -6.86 -1.73 -12.83
N TYR A 164 -5.64 -2.13 -13.20
CA TYR A 164 -4.43 -1.74 -12.48
C TYR A 164 -4.15 -0.24 -12.67
N PRO A 165 -3.72 0.50 -11.62
CA PRO A 165 -3.39 1.92 -11.73
C PRO A 165 -2.29 2.25 -12.76
N ASN A 166 -1.34 1.35 -12.98
CA ASN A 166 -0.34 1.45 -14.04
C ASN A 166 -0.72 0.51 -15.21
N PRO A 167 -0.94 1.00 -16.44
CA PRO A 167 -1.24 0.15 -17.60
C PRO A 167 -0.07 -0.76 -18.03
N LYS A 168 1.13 -0.56 -17.46
CA LYS A 168 2.32 -1.42 -17.62
C LYS A 168 2.70 -2.12 -16.31
N ALA A 169 1.73 -2.35 -15.43
CA ALA A 169 1.90 -3.06 -14.16
C ALA A 169 2.50 -4.47 -14.35
N GLN A 170 3.40 -4.88 -13.44
CA GLN A 170 4.01 -6.22 -13.44
C GLN A 170 2.94 -7.32 -13.35
N ALA A 171 1.88 -7.08 -12.58
CA ALA A 171 0.75 -8.00 -12.45
C ALA A 171 0.07 -8.34 -13.80
N ILE A 172 0.03 -7.41 -14.76
CA ILE A 172 -0.51 -7.65 -16.11
C ILE A 172 0.36 -8.68 -16.85
N MET A 173 1.68 -8.56 -16.76
CA MET A 173 2.61 -9.53 -17.35
C MET A 173 2.50 -10.90 -16.68
N THR A 174 2.37 -10.95 -15.34
CA THR A 174 2.12 -12.21 -14.62
C THR A 174 0.83 -12.89 -15.09
N LEU A 175 -0.26 -12.14 -15.26
CA LEU A 175 -1.53 -12.69 -15.74
C LEU A 175 -1.45 -13.19 -17.20
N ARG A 176 -0.71 -12.51 -18.10
CA ARG A 176 -0.44 -13.01 -19.45
C ARG A 176 0.29 -14.35 -19.41
N ASN A 177 1.36 -14.43 -18.60
CA ASN A 177 2.18 -15.62 -18.47
C ASN A 177 1.36 -16.80 -17.89
N GLU A 178 0.41 -16.55 -16.99
CA GLU A 178 -0.51 -17.60 -16.53
C GLU A 178 -1.38 -18.18 -17.67
N VAL A 179 -1.91 -17.35 -18.58
CA VAL A 179 -2.69 -17.83 -19.74
C VAL A 179 -1.82 -18.64 -20.71
N GLU A 180 -0.63 -18.14 -21.03
CA GLU A 180 0.32 -18.86 -21.90
C GLU A 180 0.80 -20.17 -21.27
N ASN A 181 1.00 -20.22 -19.96
CA ASN A 181 1.36 -21.46 -19.27
C ASN A 181 0.22 -22.50 -19.34
N ILE A 182 -1.05 -22.10 -19.22
CA ILE A 182 -2.21 -23.01 -19.37
C ILE A 182 -2.29 -23.53 -20.82
N LYS A 183 -2.11 -22.66 -21.81
CA LYS A 183 -2.09 -23.04 -23.24
C LYS A 183 -0.98 -24.06 -23.53
N ASN A 184 0.23 -23.78 -23.09
CA ASN A 184 1.43 -24.57 -23.39
C ASN A 184 1.69 -25.74 -22.42
N GLU A 185 0.77 -26.02 -21.49
CA GLU A 185 0.93 -27.08 -20.47
C GLU A 185 1.10 -28.47 -21.12
N ALA A 186 2.19 -29.17 -20.80
CA ALA A 186 2.47 -30.51 -21.30
C ALA A 186 1.68 -31.57 -20.51
N GLY A 187 1.30 -32.67 -21.17
CA GLY A 187 0.60 -33.79 -20.53
C GLY A 187 -0.86 -33.50 -20.12
N LYS A 188 -1.50 -32.49 -20.72
CA LYS A 188 -2.90 -32.12 -20.49
C LYS A 188 -3.72 -32.13 -21.77
N THR A 189 -4.96 -32.66 -21.68
CA THR A 189 -5.90 -32.67 -22.81
C THR A 189 -6.41 -31.26 -23.12
N GLU A 190 -7.02 -31.08 -24.30
CA GLU A 190 -7.58 -29.78 -24.67
C GLU A 190 -8.73 -29.38 -23.73
N GLU A 191 -9.56 -30.34 -23.30
CA GLU A 191 -10.67 -30.14 -22.37
C GLU A 191 -10.20 -29.68 -20.98
N GLU A 192 -9.11 -30.26 -20.46
CA GLU A 192 -8.50 -29.85 -19.20
C GLU A 192 -7.98 -28.40 -19.30
N LYS A 193 -7.26 -28.06 -20.38
CA LYS A 193 -6.76 -26.70 -20.61
C LYS A 193 -7.91 -25.70 -20.77
N LEU A 194 -8.95 -26.05 -21.54
CA LEU A 194 -10.13 -25.23 -21.75
C LEU A 194 -10.90 -24.98 -20.46
N THR A 195 -10.85 -25.94 -19.52
CA THR A 195 -11.42 -25.83 -18.16
C THR A 195 -10.57 -24.90 -17.29
N LYS A 196 -9.25 -25.05 -17.27
CA LYS A 196 -8.34 -24.10 -16.60
C LYS A 196 -8.49 -22.67 -17.12
N LEU A 197 -8.75 -22.47 -18.42
CA LEU A 197 -9.08 -21.14 -18.97
C LEU A 197 -10.45 -20.60 -18.51
N LYS A 198 -11.45 -21.46 -18.20
CA LYS A 198 -12.72 -21.03 -17.56
C LYS A 198 -12.48 -20.55 -16.13
N GLU A 199 -11.67 -21.30 -15.38
CA GLU A 199 -11.28 -20.97 -14.00
C GLU A 199 -10.45 -19.69 -13.96
N PHE A 200 -9.47 -19.55 -14.85
CA PHE A 200 -8.68 -18.33 -15.00
C PHE A 200 -9.55 -17.11 -15.33
N LYS A 201 -10.54 -17.24 -16.23
CA LYS A 201 -11.49 -16.14 -16.49
C LYS A 201 -12.26 -15.74 -15.23
N THR A 202 -12.68 -16.72 -14.43
CA THR A 202 -13.35 -16.48 -13.15
C THR A 202 -12.43 -15.79 -12.14
N LYS A 203 -11.14 -16.18 -12.07
CA LYS A 203 -10.10 -15.51 -11.27
C LYS A 203 -9.90 -14.06 -11.75
N LEU A 204 -9.78 -13.84 -13.06
CA LEU A 204 -9.58 -12.51 -13.66
C LEU A 204 -10.72 -11.55 -13.32
N ASN A 205 -11.97 -12.01 -13.40
CA ASN A 205 -13.13 -11.20 -13.01
C ASN A 205 -13.08 -10.81 -11.53
N LYS A 206 -12.81 -11.77 -10.63
CA LYS A 206 -12.66 -11.47 -9.19
C LYS A 206 -11.52 -10.49 -8.90
N ILE A 207 -10.44 -10.51 -9.68
CA ILE A 207 -9.35 -9.52 -9.61
C ILE A 207 -9.85 -8.14 -10.04
N LYS A 208 -10.58 -8.03 -11.16
CA LYS A 208 -11.17 -6.76 -11.63
C LYS A 208 -12.06 -6.13 -10.57
N ASP A 209 -12.96 -6.91 -9.98
CA ASP A 209 -13.88 -6.46 -8.93
C ASP A 209 -13.13 -5.99 -7.67
N ALA A 210 -12.11 -6.74 -7.26
CA ALA A 210 -11.27 -6.40 -6.11
C ALA A 210 -10.44 -5.12 -6.34
N LEU A 211 -9.86 -4.95 -7.54
CA LEU A 211 -9.13 -3.74 -7.94
C LEU A 211 -10.06 -2.52 -7.95
N ALA A 212 -11.24 -2.65 -8.57
CA ALA A 212 -12.24 -1.57 -8.62
C ALA A 212 -12.69 -1.16 -7.21
N LYS A 213 -12.95 -2.12 -6.32
CA LYS A 213 -13.25 -1.85 -4.91
C LYS A 213 -12.09 -1.17 -4.19
N ALA A 214 -10.88 -1.71 -4.27
CA ALA A 214 -9.70 -1.17 -3.59
C ALA A 214 -9.39 0.27 -4.04
N ILE A 215 -9.44 0.55 -5.34
CA ILE A 215 -9.23 1.90 -5.90
C ILE A 215 -10.30 2.87 -5.38
N LYS A 216 -11.58 2.46 -5.41
CA LYS A 216 -12.69 3.27 -4.87
C LYS A 216 -12.51 3.59 -3.39
N ASP A 217 -12.12 2.59 -2.58
CA ASP A 217 -11.91 2.77 -1.15
C ASP A 217 -10.70 3.69 -0.86
N ILE A 218 -9.61 3.57 -1.63
CA ILE A 218 -8.44 4.47 -1.57
C ILE A 218 -8.83 5.91 -1.96
N ASP A 219 -9.62 6.08 -3.03
CA ASP A 219 -10.05 7.40 -3.49
C ASP A 219 -11.05 8.06 -2.52
N ALA A 220 -11.83 7.27 -1.77
CA ALA A 220 -12.70 7.75 -0.70
C ALA A 220 -11.94 8.20 0.57
N LEU A 221 -10.65 7.91 0.73
CA LEU A 221 -9.91 8.27 1.96
C LEU A 221 -9.91 9.80 2.18
N PRO A 222 -10.31 10.30 3.36
CA PRO A 222 -10.54 11.72 3.59
C PRO A 222 -9.25 12.49 3.94
N TYR A 223 -8.18 12.33 3.17
CA TYR A 223 -6.97 13.15 3.32
C TYR A 223 -7.25 14.65 3.07
N PRO A 224 -6.51 15.57 3.72
CA PRO A 224 -6.68 17.00 3.51
C PRO A 224 -6.33 17.39 2.07
N LYS A 225 -7.10 18.34 1.51
CA LYS A 225 -6.80 18.95 0.21
C LYS A 225 -5.56 19.85 0.36
N VAL A 226 -4.44 19.43 -0.21
CA VAL A 226 -3.17 20.17 -0.21
C VAL A 226 -2.49 20.10 -1.57
N GLN A 227 -1.68 21.10 -1.89
CA GLN A 227 -0.83 21.09 -3.08
C GLN A 227 0.55 20.53 -2.74
N LEU A 228 0.94 19.45 -3.43
CA LEU A 228 2.26 18.82 -3.37
C LEU A 228 3.04 19.10 -4.67
N ASN A 229 4.37 19.10 -4.58
CA ASN A 229 5.24 19.16 -5.74
C ASN A 229 5.42 17.74 -6.33
N LEU A 230 4.64 17.41 -7.36
CA LEU A 230 4.58 16.08 -7.98
C LEU A 230 5.93 15.57 -8.57
N GLN A 231 6.96 16.43 -8.70
CA GLN A 231 8.31 16.03 -9.11
C GLN A 231 9.16 15.48 -7.94
N LYS A 232 8.74 15.69 -6.69
CA LYS A 232 9.50 15.35 -5.46
C LYS A 232 8.67 14.68 -4.37
N GLU A 233 7.36 14.86 -4.40
CA GLU A 233 6.40 14.47 -3.38
C GLU A 233 5.31 13.59 -4.01
N LYS A 234 4.80 12.61 -3.25
CA LYS A 234 3.76 11.68 -3.73
C LYS A 234 2.69 11.49 -2.68
N PHE A 235 1.42 11.63 -3.07
CA PHE A 235 0.29 11.43 -2.17
C PHE A 235 0.23 9.98 -1.68
N ALA A 236 -0.20 9.80 -0.43
CA ALA A 236 -0.39 8.48 0.16
C ALA A 236 -1.37 7.62 -0.64
N LYS A 237 -2.45 8.21 -1.19
CA LYS A 237 -3.39 7.54 -2.12
C LYS A 237 -2.67 6.90 -3.30
N ASP A 238 -1.72 7.60 -3.91
CA ASP A 238 -0.97 7.10 -5.06
C ASP A 238 -0.01 5.97 -4.66
N LYS A 239 0.55 6.01 -3.43
CA LYS A 239 1.37 4.92 -2.90
C LYS A 239 0.54 3.65 -2.65
N PHE A 240 -0.67 3.79 -2.10
CA PHE A 240 -1.60 2.65 -1.99
C PHE A 240 -1.96 2.08 -3.37
N LYS A 241 -2.19 2.94 -4.37
CA LYS A 241 -2.41 2.52 -5.76
C LYS A 241 -1.19 1.82 -6.37
N ASP A 242 0.03 2.29 -6.09
CA ASP A 242 1.26 1.64 -6.57
C ASP A 242 1.33 0.17 -6.15
N LYS A 243 0.98 -0.13 -4.89
CA LYS A 243 1.01 -1.49 -4.33
C LYS A 243 0.15 -2.48 -5.12
N LEU A 244 -0.94 -2.02 -5.75
CA LEU A 244 -1.81 -2.88 -6.57
C LEU A 244 -1.11 -3.40 -7.83
N ASN A 245 -0.10 -2.70 -8.36
CA ASN A 245 0.52 -3.00 -9.67
C ASN A 245 1.37 -4.28 -9.69
N THR A 246 1.58 -4.94 -8.56
CA THR A 246 2.35 -6.18 -8.44
C THR A 246 1.50 -7.38 -8.00
N LEU A 247 0.24 -7.17 -7.60
CA LEU A 247 -0.60 -8.18 -6.98
C LEU A 247 -1.51 -8.86 -7.98
N THR A 248 -1.60 -10.20 -7.93
CA THR A 248 -2.52 -11.00 -8.76
C THR A 248 -3.50 -11.85 -7.95
N LYS A 249 -3.52 -11.71 -6.61
CA LYS A 249 -4.44 -12.42 -5.72
C LYS A 249 -5.46 -11.47 -5.09
N VAL A 250 -6.72 -11.91 -5.08
CA VAL A 250 -7.87 -11.15 -4.60
C VAL A 250 -7.75 -10.79 -3.11
N ASP A 251 -7.20 -11.69 -2.29
CA ASP A 251 -7.05 -11.48 -0.86
C ASP A 251 -5.90 -10.49 -0.56
N GLU A 252 -4.81 -10.53 -1.32
CA GLU A 252 -3.71 -9.57 -1.24
C GLU A 252 -4.18 -8.16 -1.66
N ILE A 253 -4.90 -8.05 -2.78
CA ILE A 253 -5.51 -6.79 -3.26
C ILE A 253 -6.44 -6.20 -2.18
N SER A 254 -7.26 -7.04 -1.55
CA SER A 254 -8.19 -6.62 -0.50
C SER A 254 -7.51 -6.17 0.81
N LYS A 255 -6.22 -6.48 1.00
CA LYS A 255 -5.42 -6.10 2.18
C LYS A 255 -4.53 -4.88 1.95
N VAL A 256 -4.47 -4.32 0.74
CA VAL A 256 -3.61 -3.15 0.41
C VAL A 256 -3.92 -1.93 1.25
N LEU A 257 -5.19 -1.74 1.61
CA LEU A 257 -5.65 -0.69 2.52
C LEU A 257 -6.00 -1.31 3.88
N PRO A 258 -5.28 -0.98 4.97
CA PRO A 258 -5.63 -1.45 6.31
C PRO A 258 -7.03 -1.01 6.72
N THR A 259 -7.78 -1.89 7.38
CA THR A 259 -9.21 -1.68 7.70
C THR A 259 -9.45 -0.51 8.66
N ASP A 260 -8.48 -0.18 9.52
CA ASP A 260 -8.52 0.93 10.47
C ASP A 260 -8.03 2.28 9.86
N TRP A 261 -7.46 2.26 8.65
CA TRP A 261 -6.75 3.41 8.09
C TRP A 261 -7.66 4.62 7.84
N ALA A 262 -8.89 4.38 7.37
CA ALA A 262 -9.86 5.46 7.15
C ALA A 262 -10.23 6.18 8.46
N ASP A 263 -10.31 5.47 9.58
CA ASP A 263 -10.64 6.05 10.89
C ASP A 263 -9.43 6.71 11.56
N LYS A 264 -8.21 6.21 11.33
CA LYS A 264 -6.98 6.94 11.63
C LYS A 264 -6.96 8.29 10.92
N ILE A 265 -7.29 8.34 9.63
CA ILE A 265 -7.30 9.59 8.85
C ILE A 265 -8.30 10.61 9.43
N LYS A 266 -9.51 10.17 9.80
CA LYS A 266 -10.50 11.04 10.49
C LYS A 266 -9.92 11.65 11.76
N LYS A 267 -9.28 10.85 12.62
CA LYS A 267 -8.63 11.30 13.85
C LYS A 267 -7.52 12.32 13.60
N TYR A 268 -6.69 12.13 12.57
CA TYR A 268 -5.68 13.13 12.18
C TYR A 268 -6.32 14.44 11.69
N ASN A 269 -7.43 14.39 10.95
CA ASN A 269 -8.16 15.62 10.60
C ASN A 269 -8.72 16.33 11.84
N GLU A 270 -9.29 15.60 12.81
CA GLU A 270 -9.72 16.16 14.10
C GLU A 270 -8.56 16.78 14.89
N VAL A 271 -7.37 16.17 14.87
CA VAL A 271 -6.15 16.77 15.44
C VAL A 271 -5.86 18.13 14.78
N PHE A 272 -5.89 18.20 13.45
CA PHE A 272 -5.65 19.47 12.74
C PHE A 272 -6.71 20.53 13.04
N GLU A 273 -7.98 20.16 13.14
CA GLU A 273 -9.05 21.09 13.51
C GLU A 273 -8.97 21.54 14.98
N THR A 274 -8.47 20.69 15.88
CA THR A 274 -8.21 21.02 17.29
C THR A 274 -7.10 22.08 17.43
N ILE A 275 -6.06 22.02 16.59
CA ILE A 275 -4.83 22.83 16.76
C ILE A 275 -4.70 24.00 15.77
N LYS A 276 -5.61 24.16 14.79
CA LYS A 276 -5.53 25.20 13.74
C LYS A 276 -5.44 26.64 14.25
N ASN A 277 -6.03 26.92 15.42
CA ASN A 277 -6.00 28.24 16.05
C ASN A 277 -4.76 28.45 16.94
N PHE A 278 -3.93 27.41 17.10
CA PHE A 278 -2.78 27.38 18.00
C PHE A 278 -1.44 27.34 17.23
N ILE A 279 -1.40 26.61 16.11
CA ILE A 279 -0.28 26.57 15.15
C ILE A 279 -0.79 26.63 13.71
N ASN A 280 0.04 27.14 12.79
CA ASN A 280 -0.18 26.88 11.36
C ASN A 280 -0.03 25.37 11.10
N THR A 281 -0.99 24.78 10.37
CA THR A 281 -1.05 23.34 10.10
C THR A 281 -0.66 22.94 8.69
N ASP A 282 -0.31 23.87 7.81
CA ASP A 282 -0.20 23.63 6.36
C ASP A 282 0.93 22.65 6.01
N SER A 283 2.10 22.81 6.64
CA SER A 283 3.23 21.88 6.48
C SER A 283 2.93 20.50 7.05
N LEU A 284 2.20 20.42 8.17
CA LEU A 284 1.79 19.16 8.79
C LEU A 284 0.72 18.44 7.96
N LYS A 285 -0.23 19.19 7.37
CA LYS A 285 -1.23 18.67 6.42
C LYS A 285 -0.57 18.17 5.13
N LYS A 286 0.45 18.86 4.61
CA LYS A 286 1.29 18.38 3.48
C LYS A 286 2.07 17.11 3.82
N ARG A 287 2.61 16.99 5.03
CA ARG A 287 3.26 15.76 5.52
C ARG A 287 2.26 14.61 5.61
N PHE A 288 1.10 14.86 6.21
CA PHE A 288 0.03 13.87 6.37
C PHE A 288 -0.52 13.36 5.04
N ALA A 289 -0.72 14.24 4.05
CA ALA A 289 -1.14 13.83 2.70
C ALA A 289 -0.15 12.89 1.99
N GLN A 290 1.09 12.81 2.48
CA GLN A 290 2.13 11.88 2.03
C GLN A 290 2.27 10.65 2.94
N THR A 291 1.59 10.60 4.09
CA THR A 291 1.69 9.50 5.06
C THR A 291 0.75 8.35 4.74
N ASP A 292 1.35 7.19 4.47
CA ASP A 292 0.73 5.89 4.27
C ASP A 292 1.02 4.96 5.47
N ASP A 293 0.55 3.72 5.38
CA ASP A 293 0.73 2.62 6.34
C ASP A 293 2.15 2.04 6.38
N SER A 294 3.13 2.66 5.71
CA SER A 294 4.51 2.19 5.73
C SER A 294 5.10 2.24 7.14
N THR A 295 5.77 1.16 7.52
CA THR A 295 6.54 1.06 8.77
C THR A 295 7.94 1.66 8.67
N SER A 296 8.36 2.12 7.48
CA SER A 296 9.70 2.66 7.22
C SER A 296 9.70 3.87 6.28
N GLY A 297 10.80 4.62 6.29
CA GLY A 297 10.97 5.85 5.50
C GLY A 297 10.53 7.11 6.26
N ARG A 298 10.42 8.24 5.54
CA ARG A 298 10.16 9.56 6.16
C ARG A 298 8.70 9.81 6.52
N PHE A 299 7.76 9.20 5.80
CA PHE A 299 6.34 9.51 5.90
C PHE A 299 5.52 8.45 6.66
N THR A 300 6.11 7.78 7.64
CA THR A 300 5.41 6.78 8.48
C THR A 300 4.39 7.42 9.42
N GLU A 301 3.45 6.62 9.93
CA GLU A 301 2.49 7.04 10.97
C GLU A 301 3.22 7.56 12.23
N SER A 302 4.25 6.85 12.70
CA SER A 302 5.02 7.25 13.89
C SER A 302 5.70 8.61 13.72
N ALA A 303 6.36 8.84 12.58
CA ALA A 303 7.01 10.11 12.30
C ALA A 303 5.97 11.25 12.15
N LEU A 304 4.78 10.99 11.58
CA LEU A 304 3.69 11.97 11.57
C LEU A 304 3.26 12.36 12.98
N ILE A 305 3.00 11.38 13.85
CA ILE A 305 2.61 11.62 15.25
C ILE A 305 3.66 12.48 15.96
N TRP A 306 4.94 12.13 15.80
CA TRP A 306 6.05 12.90 16.39
C TRP A 306 6.07 14.34 15.89
N HIS A 307 6.05 14.56 14.58
CA HIS A 307 6.11 15.90 14.00
C HIS A 307 4.93 16.77 14.43
N VAL A 308 3.72 16.23 14.49
CA VAL A 308 2.54 16.98 14.96
C VAL A 308 2.67 17.30 16.44
N TYR A 309 2.92 16.28 17.28
CA TYR A 309 3.03 16.45 18.73
C TYR A 309 4.15 17.43 19.14
N GLU A 310 5.38 17.25 18.64
CA GLU A 310 6.49 18.13 19.00
C GLU A 310 6.30 19.56 18.49
N THR A 311 5.63 19.77 17.35
CA THR A 311 5.30 21.13 16.89
C THR A 311 4.34 21.83 17.87
N ILE A 312 3.30 21.12 18.34
CA ILE A 312 2.36 21.65 19.33
C ILE A 312 3.08 21.87 20.68
N ARG A 313 3.83 20.87 21.17
CA ARG A 313 4.54 20.90 22.47
C ARG A 313 5.55 22.05 22.54
N ASN A 314 6.35 22.26 21.50
CA ASN A 314 7.32 23.36 21.46
C ASN A 314 6.64 24.75 21.40
N LYS A 315 5.52 24.88 20.67
CA LYS A 315 4.72 26.12 20.67
C LYS A 315 4.16 26.39 22.08
N PHE A 316 3.59 25.37 22.72
CA PHE A 316 3.07 25.45 24.09
C PHE A 316 4.14 25.90 25.08
N GLU A 317 5.29 25.24 25.10
CA GLU A 317 6.41 25.57 25.98
C GLU A 317 6.85 27.03 25.81
N LYS A 318 6.97 27.51 24.57
CA LYS A 318 7.33 28.91 24.28
C LYS A 318 6.25 29.90 24.76
N GLU A 319 4.99 29.66 24.44
CA GLU A 319 3.90 30.59 24.77
C GLU A 319 3.57 30.63 26.27
N VAL A 320 3.72 29.51 26.98
CA VAL A 320 3.58 29.47 28.45
C VAL A 320 4.69 30.26 29.12
N ASN A 321 5.97 30.01 28.76
CA ASN A 321 7.09 30.80 29.28
C ASN A 321 6.92 32.31 28.99
N ASN A 322 6.47 32.68 27.80
CA ASN A 322 6.18 34.08 27.45
C ASN A 322 5.03 34.68 28.28
N SER A 323 4.00 33.88 28.61
CA SER A 323 2.84 34.35 29.38
C SER A 323 3.23 34.71 30.81
N PHE A 324 4.01 33.86 31.48
CA PHE A 324 4.47 34.06 32.86
C PHE A 324 5.67 35.03 32.99
N GLY A 325 6.52 35.13 31.98
CA GLY A 325 7.73 35.96 32.00
C GLY A 325 8.93 35.29 32.69
N LYS A 326 10.06 36.00 32.74
CA LYS A 326 11.35 35.44 33.22
C LYS A 326 11.37 35.11 34.71
N GLU A 327 10.56 35.79 35.51
CA GLU A 327 10.60 35.72 36.98
C GLU A 327 9.69 34.62 37.53
N LYS A 328 8.57 34.32 36.85
CA LYS A 328 7.61 33.26 37.24
C LYS A 328 7.84 31.96 36.47
N LYS A 329 9.12 31.59 36.30
CA LYS A 329 9.54 30.35 35.60
C LYS A 329 9.08 29.09 36.33
N SER A 330 9.10 29.09 37.66
CA SER A 330 8.58 28.00 38.50
C SER A 330 7.11 27.70 38.19
N GLU A 331 6.31 28.73 37.97
CA GLU A 331 4.88 28.65 37.68
C GLU A 331 4.67 28.09 36.27
N ALA A 332 5.41 28.60 35.28
CA ALA A 332 5.41 28.08 33.92
C ALA A 332 5.75 26.58 33.88
N GLN A 333 6.74 26.14 34.66
CA GLN A 333 7.16 24.73 34.69
C GLN A 333 6.10 23.77 35.24
N LYS A 334 5.19 24.22 36.11
CA LYS A 334 4.02 23.43 36.57
C LYS A 334 3.08 23.03 35.41
N PHE A 335 3.08 23.79 34.31
CA PHE A 335 2.33 23.48 33.09
C PHE A 335 3.18 22.73 32.06
N ILE A 336 4.44 23.13 31.86
CA ILE A 336 5.35 22.55 30.85
C ILE A 336 5.67 21.09 31.16
N SER A 337 5.96 20.77 32.42
CA SER A 337 6.30 19.40 32.87
C SER A 337 5.19 18.35 32.63
N LYS A 338 3.96 18.76 32.33
CA LYS A 338 2.84 17.84 32.00
C LYS A 338 3.00 17.15 30.64
N PHE A 339 3.92 17.61 29.79
CA PHE A 339 4.11 17.15 28.42
C PHE A 339 5.59 16.89 28.12
N SER A 340 5.99 15.62 28.21
CA SER A 340 7.36 15.17 27.91
C SER A 340 7.63 15.09 26.41
N LYS A 341 8.90 15.16 26.01
CA LYS A 341 9.33 14.85 24.65
C LYS A 341 9.08 13.37 24.31
N ILE A 342 8.84 13.07 23.04
CA ILE A 342 8.82 11.70 22.51
C ILE A 342 9.89 11.51 21.42
N ASN A 343 10.34 10.26 21.23
CA ASN A 343 11.25 9.88 20.15
C ASN A 343 10.50 9.86 18.81
N GLU A 344 11.16 10.15 17.69
CA GLU A 344 10.52 10.13 16.35
C GLU A 344 10.06 8.73 15.93
N ASN A 345 10.88 7.72 16.27
CA ASN A 345 10.66 6.32 15.94
C ASN A 345 10.60 5.47 17.21
N GLY A 346 9.94 4.31 17.13
CA GLY A 346 9.85 3.35 18.25
C GLY A 346 8.94 3.76 19.40
N HIS A 347 8.18 4.85 19.27
CA HIS A 347 7.13 5.19 20.25
C HIS A 347 5.91 4.27 20.08
N ASN A 348 5.16 4.05 21.17
CA ASN A 348 3.94 3.22 21.17
C ASN A 348 2.66 4.04 20.97
N LYS A 349 2.74 5.21 20.33
CA LYS A 349 1.63 6.15 20.18
C LYS A 349 0.88 5.94 18.87
N ASN A 350 -0.40 6.30 18.88
CA ASN A 350 -1.31 6.16 17.73
C ASN A 350 -2.13 7.45 17.52
N ALA A 351 -2.94 7.48 16.46
CA ALA A 351 -3.80 8.61 16.12
C ALA A 351 -4.75 9.05 17.26
N GLN A 352 -5.24 8.10 18.07
CA GLN A 352 -6.13 8.41 19.20
C GLN A 352 -5.38 9.14 20.32
N TRP A 353 -4.23 8.61 20.74
CA TRP A 353 -3.38 9.28 21.74
C TRP A 353 -3.01 10.69 21.29
N LEU A 354 -2.67 10.89 20.01
CA LEU A 354 -2.32 12.21 19.49
C LEU A 354 -3.50 13.19 19.61
N LEU A 355 -4.73 12.74 19.33
CA LEU A 355 -5.94 13.55 19.46
C LEU A 355 -6.19 13.97 20.92
N ASP A 356 -6.09 13.02 21.84
CA ASP A 356 -6.36 13.27 23.26
C ASP A 356 -5.27 14.18 23.89
N GLU A 357 -4.00 13.94 23.56
CA GLU A 357 -2.89 14.76 24.03
C GLU A 357 -2.91 16.17 23.38
N SER A 358 -3.33 16.31 22.12
CA SER A 358 -3.52 17.62 21.47
C SER A 358 -4.61 18.45 22.14
N LYS A 359 -5.77 17.83 22.44
CA LYS A 359 -6.86 18.46 23.20
C LYS A 359 -6.38 18.90 24.60
N LYS A 360 -5.61 18.05 25.27
CA LYS A 360 -5.02 18.33 26.59
C LYS A 360 -4.03 19.50 26.57
N ILE A 361 -3.14 19.59 25.58
CA ILE A 361 -2.22 20.73 25.43
C ILE A 361 -2.98 22.05 25.22
N VAL A 362 -3.98 22.07 24.33
CA VAL A 362 -4.79 23.27 24.07
C VAL A 362 -5.58 23.69 25.33
N SER A 363 -6.13 22.74 26.09
CA SER A 363 -6.81 23.02 27.37
C SER A 363 -5.86 23.60 28.43
N GLU A 364 -4.70 22.98 28.63
CA GLU A 364 -3.69 23.44 29.59
C GLU A 364 -3.11 24.81 29.20
N PHE A 365 -3.06 25.15 27.90
CA PHE A 365 -2.63 26.45 27.44
C PHE A 365 -3.57 27.58 27.89
N SER A 366 -4.88 27.37 27.78
CA SER A 366 -5.88 28.32 28.27
C SER A 366 -5.77 28.51 29.78
N LYS A 367 -5.59 27.43 30.55
CA LYS A 367 -5.37 27.50 32.01
C LYS A 367 -4.11 28.29 32.36
N ALA A 368 -2.99 28.00 31.68
CA ALA A 368 -1.73 28.70 31.87
C ALA A 368 -1.85 30.21 31.58
N LYS A 369 -2.61 30.60 30.55
CA LYS A 369 -2.88 32.01 30.23
C LYS A 369 -3.69 32.73 31.29
N GLU A 370 -4.77 32.13 31.79
CA GLU A 370 -5.57 32.76 32.86
C GLU A 370 -4.79 32.87 34.17
N GLU A 371 -4.00 31.85 34.52
CA GLU A 371 -3.16 31.88 35.72
C GLU A 371 -2.04 32.94 35.62
N ALA A 372 -1.44 33.11 34.44
CA ALA A 372 -0.48 34.16 34.16
C ALA A 372 -1.10 35.58 34.21
N LYS A 373 -2.39 35.74 33.86
CA LYS A 373 -3.11 37.02 34.00
C LYS A 373 -3.35 37.37 35.47
N LYS A 374 -3.90 36.46 36.27
CA LYS A 374 -4.07 36.66 37.73
C LYS A 374 -2.76 37.05 38.39
N SER A 375 -1.68 36.34 38.02
CA SER A 375 -0.31 36.58 38.47
C SER A 375 0.25 37.97 38.11
N LYS A 376 -0.39 38.73 37.22
CA LYS A 376 -0.03 40.11 36.84
C LYS A 376 -1.00 41.16 37.38
N GLN A 377 -2.10 40.75 38.01
CA GLN A 377 -3.05 41.65 38.69
C GLN A 377 -2.83 41.71 40.21
N MET A 378 -1.99 40.81 40.75
CA MET A 378 -1.57 40.76 42.16
C MET A 378 -0.15 41.34 42.38
N VAL A 379 0.41 42.01 41.37
CA VAL A 379 1.68 42.76 41.39
C VAL A 379 1.37 44.17 40.93
#